data_AF-A0A6N7B1W8-F1
#
_entry.id   AF-A0A6N7B1W8-F1
#
_cell.length_a   1.000
_cell.length_b   1.000
_cell.length_c   1.000
_cell.angle_alpha   90.00
_cell.angle_beta   90.00
_cell.angle_gamma   90.00
#
_symmetry.space_group_name_H-M   'P 1'
#
loop_
_entity.id
_entity.type
_entity.pdbx_description
1 polymer ?
#
loop_
_entity_poly.entity_id
_entity_poly.type
_entity_poly.pdbx_seq_one_letter_code
_entity_poly.pdbx_strand_id
1 'polypeptide(L)'
;MNIYDKAHELARVFKKSEEYRNLLAAQVRLSADSAAYKMFLDYRRKEIAYQTAMMSGQTPDDSELKNLERLAQIIGLNSAVRDYIQAEARLGVIFSDIQRIIGDSIKELSSMYTQDEEEGGNN
;
A
#
# COMPACT_ATOMS: atom_id res chain seq x y z
N MET A 1 18.49 4.83 -24.73
CA MET A 1 17.85 4.59 -23.43
C MET A 1 16.43 4.11 -23.70
N ASN A 2 16.09 2.91 -23.26
CA ASN A 2 14.78 2.30 -23.48
C ASN A 2 13.85 2.53 -22.26
N ILE A 3 12.59 2.08 -22.36
CA ILE A 3 11.60 2.18 -21.27
C ILE A 3 12.05 1.46 -19.99
N TYR A 4 12.73 0.32 -20.09
CA TYR A 4 13.25 -0.42 -18.93
C TYR A 4 14.39 0.34 -18.24
N ASP A 5 15.27 1.01 -18.99
CA ASP A 5 16.31 1.87 -18.44
C ASP A 5 15.70 3.01 -17.62
N LYS A 6 14.60 3.60 -18.13
CA LYS A 6 13.83 4.62 -17.43
C LYS A 6 13.12 4.10 -16.19
N ALA A 7 12.55 2.90 -16.24
CA ALA A 7 11.96 2.27 -15.06
C ALA A 7 13.02 2.00 -13.97
N HIS A 8 14.20 1.53 -14.35
CA HIS A 8 15.31 1.36 -13.41
C HIS A 8 15.84 2.69 -12.87
N GLU A 9 15.88 3.74 -13.68
CA GLU A 9 16.21 5.09 -13.24
C GLU A 9 15.21 5.60 -12.19
N LEU A 10 13.92 5.46 -12.47
CA LEU A 10 12.85 5.81 -11.55
C LEU A 10 12.97 5.05 -10.23
N ALA A 11 13.20 3.73 -10.28
CA ALA A 11 13.41 2.92 -9.07
C ALA A 11 14.61 3.42 -8.23
N ARG A 12 15.72 3.82 -8.88
CA ARG A 12 16.89 4.38 -8.19
C ARG A 12 16.60 5.72 -7.54
N VAL A 13 15.85 6.60 -8.21
CA VAL A 13 15.48 7.92 -7.69
C VAL A 13 14.46 7.79 -6.57
N PHE A 14 13.45 6.93 -6.74
CA PHE A 14 12.43 6.63 -5.73
C PHE A 14 13.07 6.11 -4.43
N LYS A 15 14.02 5.18 -4.52
CA LYS A 15 14.77 4.70 -3.35
C LYS A 15 15.57 5.80 -2.63
N LYS A 16 15.93 6.88 -3.33
CA LYS A 16 16.65 8.04 -2.78
C LYS A 16 15.71 9.15 -2.31
N SER A 17 14.40 9.01 -2.50
CA SER A 17 13.42 10.02 -2.12
C SER A 17 13.46 10.27 -0.61
N GLU A 18 12.96 11.42 -0.19
CA GLU A 18 12.89 11.74 1.23
C GLU A 18 11.91 10.80 1.95
N GLU A 19 10.80 10.46 1.32
CA GLU A 19 9.75 9.60 1.86
C GLU A 19 10.27 8.19 2.10
N TYR A 20 11.06 7.63 1.17
CA TYR A 20 11.66 6.32 1.36
C TYR A 20 12.67 6.32 2.52
N ARG A 21 13.50 7.37 2.61
CA ARG A 21 14.45 7.54 3.72
C ARG A 21 13.76 7.74 5.06
N ASN A 22 12.67 8.51 5.08
CA ASN A 22 11.86 8.77 6.27
C ASN A 22 11.19 7.48 6.78
N LEU A 23 10.69 6.64 5.87
CA LEU A 23 10.15 5.32 6.22
C LEU A 23 11.23 4.40 6.81
N LEU A 24 12.41 4.31 6.18
CA LEU A 24 13.52 3.52 6.73
C LEU A 24 13.95 4.00 8.12
N ALA A 25 14.04 5.31 8.32
CA ALA A 25 14.38 5.88 9.61
C ALA A 25 13.31 5.57 10.68
N ALA A 26 12.02 5.64 10.31
CA ALA A 26 10.93 5.26 11.20
C ALA A 26 10.95 3.75 11.54
N GLN A 27 11.31 2.90 10.58
CA GLN A 27 11.48 1.46 10.80
C GLN A 27 12.59 1.17 11.82
N VAL A 28 13.73 1.87 11.72
CA VAL A 28 14.84 1.74 12.68
C VAL A 28 14.42 2.20 14.08
N ARG A 29 13.67 3.29 14.19
CA ARG A 29 13.14 3.76 15.49
C ARG A 29 12.16 2.75 16.08
N LEU A 30 11.27 2.19 15.27
CA LEU A 30 10.31 1.19 15.72
C LEU A 30 11.01 -0.11 16.16
N SER A 31 12.04 -0.55 15.44
CA SER A 31 12.75 -1.79 15.77
C SER A 31 13.61 -1.69 17.04
N ALA A 32 13.92 -0.47 17.51
CA ALA A 32 14.59 -0.25 18.79
C ALA A 32 13.73 -0.66 19.99
N ASP A 33 12.39 -0.64 19.86
CA ASP A 33 11.46 -1.19 20.86
C ASP A 33 11.02 -2.59 20.43
N SER A 34 11.70 -3.61 20.96
CA SER A 34 11.42 -5.00 20.58
C SER A 34 9.99 -5.45 20.89
N ALA A 35 9.32 -4.86 21.88
CA ALA A 35 7.94 -5.23 22.22
C ALA A 35 6.97 -4.60 21.20
N ALA A 36 7.09 -3.30 20.96
CA ALA A 36 6.28 -2.59 19.97
C ALA A 36 6.48 -3.16 18.57
N TYR A 37 7.72 -3.47 18.18
CA TYR A 37 8.01 -4.05 16.87
C TYR A 37 7.35 -5.43 16.69
N LYS A 38 7.37 -6.30 17.70
CA LYS A 38 6.68 -7.59 17.63
C LYS A 38 5.18 -7.44 17.49
N MET A 39 4.56 -6.53 18.25
CA MET A 39 3.12 -6.27 18.16
C MET A 39 2.73 -5.70 16.80
N PHE A 40 3.54 -4.78 16.27
CA PHE A 40 3.35 -4.23 14.94
C PHE A 40 3.44 -5.31 13.85
N LEU A 41 4.44 -6.21 13.92
CA LEU A 41 4.58 -7.31 12.96
C LEU A 41 3.40 -8.29 13.02
N ASP A 42 2.89 -8.59 14.22
CA ASP A 42 1.71 -9.42 14.39
C ASP A 42 0.47 -8.77 13.75
N TYR A 43 0.26 -7.48 14.02
CA TYR A 43 -0.80 -6.70 13.37
C TYR A 43 -0.69 -6.75 11.84
N ARG A 44 0.49 -6.49 11.26
CA ARG A 44 0.67 -6.52 9.80
C ARG A 44 0.41 -7.86 9.16
N ARG A 45 0.82 -8.95 9.81
CA ARG A 45 0.53 -10.31 9.30
C ARG A 45 -0.96 -10.57 9.25
N LYS A 46 -1.69 -10.21 10.31
CA LYS A 46 -3.15 -10.36 10.38
C LYS A 46 -3.87 -9.47 9.39
N GLU A 47 -3.42 -8.23 9.22
CA GLU A 47 -3.99 -7.29 8.26
C GLU A 47 -3.86 -7.83 6.82
N ILE A 48 -2.67 -8.31 6.43
CA ILE A 48 -2.44 -8.91 5.11
C ILE A 48 -3.28 -10.17 4.91
N ALA A 49 -3.36 -11.04 5.93
CA ALA A 49 -4.18 -12.25 5.85
C ALA A 49 -5.67 -11.92 5.66
N TYR A 50 -6.19 -10.94 6.40
CA TYR A 50 -7.56 -10.45 6.29
C TYR A 50 -7.85 -9.86 4.91
N GLN A 51 -6.96 -8.99 4.40
CA GLN A 51 -7.09 -8.41 3.06
C GLN A 51 -7.04 -9.50 1.96
N THR A 52 -6.16 -10.49 2.11
CA THR A 52 -6.05 -11.62 1.18
C THR A 52 -7.33 -12.46 1.16
N ALA A 53 -7.91 -12.75 2.33
CA ALA A 53 -9.16 -13.47 2.45
C ALA A 53 -10.30 -12.72 1.73
N MET A 54 -10.43 -11.42 1.98
CA MET A 54 -11.40 -10.55 1.30
C MET A 54 -11.23 -10.57 -0.24
N MET A 55 -9.99 -10.46 -0.72
CA MET A 55 -9.70 -10.51 -2.16
C MET A 55 -10.00 -11.88 -2.79
N SER A 56 -9.88 -12.96 -2.02
CA SER A 56 -10.21 -14.31 -2.48
C SER A 56 -11.71 -14.63 -2.46
N GLY A 57 -12.56 -13.68 -2.09
CA GLY A 57 -14.01 -13.86 -1.97
C GLY A 57 -14.43 -14.62 -0.72
N GLN A 58 -13.53 -14.82 0.24
CA GLN A 58 -13.89 -15.31 1.56
C GLN A 58 -14.46 -14.16 2.38
N THR A 59 -15.45 -14.45 3.22
CA THR A 59 -15.94 -13.51 4.24
C THR A 59 -15.17 -13.78 5.52
N PRO A 60 -14.20 -12.93 5.91
CA PRO A 60 -13.53 -13.06 7.20
C PRO A 60 -14.54 -12.88 8.33
N ASP A 61 -14.26 -13.47 9.48
CA ASP A 61 -15.18 -13.38 10.62
C ASP A 61 -15.16 -11.96 11.22
N ASP A 62 -16.32 -11.45 11.64
CA ASP A 62 -16.47 -10.18 12.36
C ASP A 62 -15.58 -10.13 13.62
N SER A 63 -15.28 -11.29 14.21
CA SER A 63 -14.36 -11.38 15.35
C SER A 63 -12.91 -11.06 14.97
N GLU A 64 -12.48 -11.39 13.75
CA GLU A 64 -11.14 -11.10 13.24
C GLU A 64 -10.97 -9.61 12.97
N LEU A 65 -11.98 -8.97 12.39
CA LEU A 65 -12.00 -7.53 12.19
C LEU A 65 -11.91 -6.78 13.53
N LYS A 66 -12.72 -7.16 14.52
CA LYS A 66 -12.66 -6.57 15.87
C LYS A 66 -11.30 -6.78 16.55
N ASN A 67 -10.65 -7.92 16.32
CA ASN A 67 -9.30 -8.20 16.83
C ASN A 67 -8.27 -7.27 16.17
N LEU A 68 -8.35 -7.12 14.84
CA LEU A 68 -7.51 -6.20 14.08
C LEU A 68 -7.66 -4.75 14.54
N GLU A 69 -8.89 -4.28 14.73
CA GLU A 69 -9.19 -2.94 15.24
C GLU A 69 -8.58 -2.73 16.63
N ARG A 70 -8.73 -3.71 17.53
CA ARG A 70 -8.14 -3.65 18.87
C ARG A 70 -6.61 -3.60 18.82
N LEU A 71 -5.98 -4.43 17.98
CA LEU A 71 -4.53 -4.41 17.79
C LEU A 71 -4.08 -3.05 17.25
N ALA A 72 -4.78 -2.50 16.25
CA ALA A 72 -4.50 -1.19 15.69
C ALA A 72 -4.58 -0.09 16.76
N GLN A 73 -5.59 -0.12 17.63
CA GLN A 73 -5.70 0.83 18.75
C GLN A 73 -4.51 0.71 19.71
N ILE A 74 -4.13 -0.51 20.11
CA ILE A 74 -3.05 -0.74 21.08
C ILE A 74 -1.70 -0.29 20.50
N ILE A 75 -1.35 -0.75 19.29
CA ILE A 75 -0.07 -0.37 18.67
C ILE A 75 -0.05 1.12 18.33
N GLY A 76 -1.22 1.71 18.04
CA GLY A 76 -1.41 3.14 17.79
C GLY A 76 -1.10 4.02 19.00
N LEU A 77 -1.00 3.47 20.23
CA LEU A 77 -0.54 4.22 21.40
C LEU A 77 0.98 4.46 21.39
N ASN A 78 1.76 3.64 20.68
CA ASN A 78 3.20 3.80 20.55
C ASN A 78 3.53 4.85 19.47
N SER A 79 4.30 5.89 19.84
CA SER A 79 4.67 6.96 18.91
C SER A 79 5.52 6.46 17.73
N ALA A 80 6.44 5.52 17.95
CA ALA A 80 7.27 4.97 16.87
C ALA A 80 6.44 4.18 15.85
N VAL A 81 5.40 3.47 16.31
CA VAL A 81 4.43 2.81 15.41
C VAL A 81 3.66 3.84 14.60
N ARG A 82 3.12 4.89 15.25
CA ARG A 82 2.40 5.96 14.54
C ARG A 82 3.27 6.64 13.49
N ASP A 83 4.51 6.97 13.84
CA ASP A 83 5.47 7.59 12.93
C ASP A 83 5.75 6.69 11.72
N TYR A 84 5.91 5.38 11.94
CA TYR A 84 6.09 4.40 10.87
C TYR A 84 4.88 4.35 9.94
N ILE A 85 3.66 4.21 10.49
CA ILE A 85 2.43 4.13 9.69
C ILE A 85 2.23 5.41 8.86
N GLN A 86 2.48 6.59 9.44
CA GLN A 86 2.39 7.85 8.70
C GLN A 86 3.45 7.97 7.60
N ALA A 87 4.69 7.54 7.86
CA ALA A 87 5.74 7.53 6.85
C ALA A 87 5.41 6.58 5.70
N GLU A 88 4.84 5.42 6.00
CA GLU A 88 4.41 4.43 5.02
C GLU A 88 3.27 4.98 4.16
N ALA A 89 2.25 5.62 4.77
CA ALA A 89 1.15 6.25 4.05
C ALA A 89 1.64 7.32 3.07
N ARG A 90 2.59 8.19 3.49
CA ARG A 90 3.18 9.21 2.61
C ARG A 90 3.91 8.60 1.41
N LEU A 91 4.70 7.55 1.64
CA LEU A 91 5.37 6.83 0.55
C LEU A 91 4.35 6.18 -0.39
N GLY A 92 3.28 5.62 0.17
CA GLY A 92 2.17 5.00 -0.57
C GLY A 92 1.49 5.96 -1.54
N VAL A 93 1.21 7.20 -1.11
CA VAL A 93 0.63 8.24 -1.99
C VAL A 93 1.51 8.48 -3.22
N ILE A 94 2.81 8.70 -3.02
CA ILE A 94 3.73 8.94 -4.13
C ILE A 94 3.81 7.72 -5.05
N PHE A 95 3.84 6.52 -4.48
CA PHE A 95 3.86 5.29 -5.25
C PHE A 95 2.60 5.15 -6.12
N SER A 96 1.42 5.39 -5.55
CA SER A 96 0.15 5.37 -6.28
C SER A 96 0.08 6.44 -7.38
N ASP A 97 0.58 7.65 -7.12
CA ASP A 97 0.64 8.69 -8.13
C ASP A 97 1.55 8.32 -9.30
N ILE A 98 2.72 7.72 -9.01
CA ILE A 98 3.61 7.19 -10.04
C ILE A 98 2.91 6.11 -10.87
N GLN A 99 2.24 5.15 -10.22
CA GLN A 99 1.48 4.10 -10.91
C GLN A 99 0.39 4.70 -11.81
N ARG A 100 -0.32 5.73 -11.32
CA ARG A 100 -1.35 6.44 -12.09
C ARG A 100 -0.75 7.15 -13.31
N ILE A 101 0.36 7.87 -13.16
CA ILE A 101 1.05 8.54 -14.28
C ILE A 101 1.44 7.52 -15.37
N ILE A 102 1.94 6.36 -14.97
CA ILE A 102 2.31 5.29 -15.91
C ILE A 102 1.04 4.69 -16.54
N GLY A 103 0.00 4.40 -15.75
CA GLY A 103 -1.27 3.86 -16.23
C GLY A 103 -2.02 4.81 -17.17
N ASP A 104 -1.94 6.11 -16.93
CA ASP A 104 -2.54 7.14 -17.78
C ASP A 104 -1.97 7.09 -19.20
N SER A 105 -0.69 6.71 -19.38
CA SER A 105 -0.06 6.59 -20.70
C SER A 105 -0.62 5.47 -21.58
N ILE A 106 -1.32 4.49 -21.00
CA ILE A 106 -1.94 3.38 -21.71
C ILE A 106 -3.47 3.49 -21.78
N LYS A 107 -4.06 4.57 -21.24
CA LYS A 107 -5.51 4.77 -21.26
C LYS A 107 -6.07 4.85 -22.67
N GLU A 108 -5.38 5.52 -23.60
CA GLU A 108 -5.82 5.60 -25.00
C GLU A 108 -5.97 4.22 -25.64
N LEU A 109 -5.10 3.26 -25.29
CA LEU A 109 -5.22 1.87 -25.74
C LEU A 109 -6.38 1.14 -25.06
N SER A 110 -6.61 1.40 -23.76
CA SER A 110 -7.76 0.84 -23.04
C SER A 110 -9.08 1.34 -23.61
N SER A 111 -9.15 2.58 -24.09
CA SER A 111 -10.34 3.18 -24.72
C SER A 111 -10.71 2.49 -26.03
N MET A 112 -9.74 1.89 -26.73
CA MET A 112 -9.99 1.14 -27.97
C MET A 112 -10.75 -0.17 -27.72
N TYR A 113 -10.69 -0.72 -26.51
CA TYR A 113 -11.36 -1.99 -26.17
C TYR A 113 -12.72 -1.80 -25.48
N THR A 114 -13.12 -0.56 -25.19
CA THR A 114 -14.39 -0.22 -24.50
C THR A 114 -15.40 0.51 -25.39
N GLN A 115 -15.13 0.63 -26.70
CA GLN A 115 -15.96 1.41 -27.62
C GLN A 115 -17.20 0.66 -28.17
N ASP A 116 -17.41 -0.61 -27.80
CA ASP A 116 -18.46 -1.48 -28.40
C ASP A 116 -19.68 -1.79 -27.49
N GLU A 117 -19.79 -1.29 -26.26
CA GLU A 117 -20.89 -1.69 -25.34
C GLU A 117 -22.10 -0.73 -25.24
N GLU A 118 -22.14 0.41 -25.95
CA GLU A 118 -23.25 1.39 -25.82
C GLU A 118 -24.34 1.38 -26.93
N GLU A 119 -24.34 0.47 -27.91
CA GLU A 119 -25.40 0.41 -28.96
C GLU A 119 -26.42 -0.74 -28.82
N GLY A 120 -26.51 -1.41 -27.66
CA GLY A 120 -27.30 -2.65 -27.52
C GLY A 120 -28.57 -2.58 -26.66
N GLY A 121 -29.06 -1.41 -26.24
CA GLY A 121 -30.05 -1.32 -25.16
C GLY A 121 -31.26 -0.42 -25.44
N ASN A 122 -31.97 -0.62 -26.55
CA ASN A 122 -33.33 -0.08 -26.68
C ASN A 122 -34.24 -1.03 -27.49
N ASN A 123 -34.91 -1.96 -26.80
CA ASN A 123 -36.29 -2.37 -27.05
C ASN A 123 -36.80 -3.34 -25.98
#